data_AF-A0A4U8UQF0-F1
#
_entry.id   AF-A0A4U8UQF0-F1
#
_cell.length_a   1.000
_cell.length_b   1.000
_cell.length_c   1.000
_cell.angle_alpha   90.00
_cell.angle_beta   90.00
_cell.angle_gamma   90.00
#
_symmetry.space_group_name_H-M   'P 1'
#
loop_
_entity.id
_entity.type
_entity.pdbx_description
1 polymer ?
#
loop_
_entity_poly.entity_id
_entity_poly.type
_entity_poly.pdbx_seq_one_letter_code
_entity_poly.pdbx_strand_id
1 'polypeptide(L)'
;MVNPATNFQVVKFSPLFHEFISVVCNRNQIAAMGHSATNDVFVIRMMHKFFHKLGVVISKHPWVYLILSTVVTVIMSAKIPFAKMTNDVGDFTPYEARAKLETQAYRNFFSNKGEPVVVYIMIIAKNRGNMLGVSEMNATVQILDKVTTGFRVFNAVTSRNESFSMFCNNFCTINEPVRHFYSGLLVQNRDNQSRPTVDTAHIDLGYPITTVLGRQLHMDPNFFGVKIQTATGDILSIDELHTDHGHSIFDDDQTQSPNNLKEIKMVVLQIRAERSEGISKDNMTVWEQDIVDHFHTHKTNV
;
A
#
# COMPACT_ATOMS: atom_id res chain seq x y z
N MET A 1 12.00 28.63 23.61
CA MET A 1 10.98 29.61 24.04
C MET A 1 9.86 29.50 23.00
N VAL A 2 8.64 29.05 23.24
CA VAL A 2 7.74 29.10 24.40
C VAL A 2 6.83 27.85 24.37
N ASN A 3 6.37 27.48 25.57
CA ASN A 3 5.61 26.32 26.03
C ASN A 3 4.18 26.19 25.43
N PRO A 4 3.65 24.99 25.06
CA PRO A 4 2.25 24.80 24.73
C PRO A 4 1.51 24.21 25.94
N ALA A 5 0.93 25.09 26.76
CA ALA A 5 -0.05 24.70 27.75
C ALA A 5 -1.14 25.77 27.81
N THR A 6 -2.38 25.31 27.99
CA THR A 6 -3.59 26.10 28.30
C THR A 6 -4.38 26.66 27.11
N ASN A 7 -5.27 25.82 26.57
CA ASN A 7 -6.60 26.24 26.10
C ASN A 7 -7.53 25.02 26.01
N PHE A 8 -7.77 24.37 27.16
CA PHE A 8 -9.01 23.60 27.30
C PHE A 8 -10.09 24.62 27.67
N GLN A 9 -10.90 25.02 26.69
CA GLN A 9 -12.19 25.63 27.00
C GLN A 9 -13.00 24.59 27.75
N VAL A 10 -13.35 24.92 28.99
CA VAL A 10 -14.42 24.27 29.73
C VAL A 10 -15.66 24.40 28.86
N VAL A 11 -16.06 23.30 28.20
CA VAL A 11 -17.36 23.21 27.56
C VAL A 11 -18.38 23.39 28.67
N LYS A 12 -18.96 24.59 28.72
CA LYS A 12 -20.10 24.92 29.57
C LYS A 12 -21.18 23.90 29.22
N PHE A 13 -21.40 22.94 30.10
CA PHE A 13 -22.55 22.05 29.99
C PHE A 13 -23.79 22.93 29.94
N SER A 14 -24.55 22.77 28.86
CA SER A 14 -25.83 23.42 28.63
C SER A 14 -26.80 23.08 29.77
N PRO A 15 -27.82 23.93 30.02
CA PRO A 15 -28.77 23.74 31.12
C PRO A 15 -29.68 22.50 30.99
N LEU A 16 -29.40 21.61 30.04
CA LEU A 16 -30.12 20.35 29.78
C LEU A 16 -30.01 19.32 30.91
N PHE A 17 -29.01 19.43 31.80
CA PHE A 17 -28.90 18.54 32.96
C PHE A 17 -29.96 18.83 34.04
N HIS A 18 -30.46 20.07 34.14
CA HIS A 18 -31.50 20.42 35.10
C HIS A 18 -32.91 20.11 34.58
N GLU A 19 -33.11 20.11 33.25
CA GLU A 19 -34.35 19.64 32.63
C GLU A 19 -34.51 18.12 32.72
N PHE A 20 -33.41 17.35 32.61
CA PHE A 20 -33.47 15.89 32.70
C PHE A 20 -34.00 15.37 34.04
N ILE A 21 -33.78 16.09 35.14
CA ILE A 21 -34.35 15.73 36.45
C ILE A 21 -35.84 16.13 36.53
N SER A 22 -36.25 17.22 35.88
CA SER A 22 -37.64 17.69 35.88
C SER A 22 -38.60 16.82 35.04
N VAL A 23 -38.07 16.17 33.99
CA VAL A 23 -38.87 15.28 33.12
C VAL A 23 -39.23 13.96 33.81
N VAL A 24 -38.48 13.54 34.82
CA VAL A 24 -38.74 12.28 35.56
C VAL A 24 -39.89 12.42 36.57
N CYS A 25 -40.41 13.62 36.83
CA CYS A 25 -41.50 13.83 37.81
C CYS A 25 -42.59 14.83 37.39
N ASN A 26 -42.89 14.97 36.09
CA ASN A 26 -44.11 15.69 35.71
C ASN A 26 -45.34 14.77 35.76
N ARG A 27 -46.11 14.91 36.85
CA ARG A 27 -47.36 14.18 37.13
C ARG A 27 -48.40 14.28 36.00
N ASN A 28 -48.28 15.30 35.14
CA ASN A 28 -49.25 15.59 34.08
C ASN A 28 -48.96 14.89 32.74
N GLN A 29 -47.75 14.34 32.52
CA GLN A 29 -47.44 13.56 31.31
C GLN A 29 -47.82 12.07 31.45
N ILE A 30 -47.90 11.55 32.69
CA ILE A 30 -48.32 10.16 32.97
C ILE A 30 -49.82 9.96 32.64
N ALA A 31 -50.63 11.03 32.71
CA ALA A 31 -52.07 10.98 32.43
C ALA A 31 -52.42 10.93 30.93
N ALA A 32 -51.51 11.29 30.02
CA ALA A 32 -51.78 11.33 28.58
C ALA A 32 -51.59 9.98 27.86
N MET A 33 -51.07 8.96 28.54
CA MET A 33 -50.97 7.58 28.02
C MET A 33 -52.06 6.64 28.57
N GLY A 34 -53.18 7.20 29.02
CA GLY A 34 -54.34 6.44 29.49
C GLY A 34 -55.22 5.93 28.34
N HIS A 35 -54.68 5.08 27.45
CA HIS A 35 -55.55 4.22 26.64
C HIS A 35 -56.09 3.12 27.56
N SER A 36 -57.39 2.86 27.51
CA SER A 36 -58.07 1.92 28.43
C SER A 36 -57.44 0.52 28.35
N ALA A 37 -56.76 0.10 29.44
CA ALA A 37 -55.95 -1.12 29.55
C ALA A 37 -56.73 -2.45 29.43
N THR A 38 -58.03 -2.37 29.19
CA THR A 38 -58.93 -3.53 29.13
C THR A 38 -58.92 -4.24 27.76
N ASN A 39 -58.54 -3.57 26.67
CA ASN A 39 -58.51 -4.14 25.31
C ASN A 39 -57.10 -4.53 24.80
N ASP A 40 -56.07 -4.39 25.64
CA ASP A 40 -54.70 -4.72 25.26
C ASP A 40 -54.46 -6.24 25.22
N VAL A 41 -53.71 -6.69 24.21
CA VAL A 41 -53.24 -8.08 24.08
C VAL A 41 -52.50 -8.48 25.36
N PHE A 42 -52.65 -9.74 25.79
CA PHE A 42 -52.08 -10.27 27.04
C PHE A 42 -50.59 -9.91 27.24
N VAL A 43 -49.80 -9.97 26.17
CA VAL A 43 -48.36 -9.64 26.16
C VAL A 43 -48.13 -8.16 26.54
N ILE A 44 -48.93 -7.23 26.00
CA ILE A 44 -48.81 -5.80 26.28
C ILE A 44 -49.14 -5.53 27.76
N ARG A 45 -50.18 -6.18 28.29
CA ARG A 45 -50.55 -6.06 29.71
C ARG A 45 -49.47 -6.62 30.64
N MET A 46 -48.83 -7.73 30.27
CA MET A 46 -47.69 -8.29 31.01
C MET A 46 -46.50 -7.33 31.00
N MET A 47 -46.21 -6.73 29.84
CA MET A 47 -45.13 -5.77 29.66
C MET A 47 -45.36 -4.49 30.49
N HIS A 48 -46.58 -3.94 30.49
CA HIS A 48 -46.95 -2.80 31.34
C HIS A 48 -46.79 -3.12 32.83
N LYS A 49 -47.23 -4.31 33.28
CA LYS A 49 -47.04 -4.72 34.68
C LYS A 49 -45.57 -4.86 35.05
N PHE A 50 -44.74 -5.39 34.15
CA PHE A 50 -43.31 -5.55 34.35
C PHE A 50 -42.60 -4.19 34.46
N PHE A 51 -42.82 -3.29 33.49
CA PHE A 51 -42.22 -1.96 33.52
C PHE A 51 -42.72 -1.11 34.68
N HIS A 52 -44.01 -1.22 35.04
CA HIS A 52 -44.54 -0.54 36.22
C HIS A 52 -43.85 -1.01 37.51
N LYS A 53 -43.68 -2.33 37.69
CA LYS A 53 -42.96 -2.88 38.84
C LYS A 53 -41.49 -2.43 38.86
N LEU A 54 -40.80 -2.45 37.71
CA LEU A 54 -39.43 -1.96 37.62
C LEU A 54 -39.32 -0.46 37.92
N GLY A 55 -40.22 0.36 37.40
CA GLY A 55 -40.24 1.80 37.67
C GLY A 55 -40.47 2.12 39.16
N VAL A 56 -41.35 1.38 39.82
CA VAL A 56 -41.56 1.51 41.28
C VAL A 56 -40.30 1.09 42.07
N VAL A 57 -39.53 0.12 41.59
CA VAL A 57 -38.26 -0.29 42.23
C VAL A 57 -37.17 0.76 42.03
N ILE A 58 -37.02 1.29 40.81
CA ILE A 58 -36.01 2.30 40.47
C ILE A 58 -36.28 3.62 41.21
N SER A 59 -37.54 4.04 41.31
CA SER A 59 -37.94 5.27 42.00
C SER A 59 -37.70 5.25 43.51
N LYS A 60 -37.65 4.07 44.14
CA LYS A 60 -37.32 3.94 45.57
C LYS A 60 -35.84 4.22 45.87
N HIS A 61 -34.93 3.91 44.95
CA HIS A 61 -33.48 4.08 45.14
C HIS A 61 -32.78 4.61 43.87
N PRO A 62 -33.06 5.87 43.45
CA PRO A 62 -32.57 6.40 42.17
C PRO A 62 -31.05 6.49 42.09
N TRP A 63 -30.38 6.89 43.18
CA TRP A 63 -28.93 7.04 43.22
C TRP A 63 -28.16 5.73 43.02
N VAL A 64 -28.68 4.61 43.53
CA VAL A 64 -28.03 3.29 43.40
C VAL A 64 -27.98 2.86 41.93
N TYR A 65 -29.09 3.02 41.21
CA TYR A 65 -29.16 2.66 39.79
C TYR A 65 -28.37 3.60 38.88
N LEU A 66 -28.29 4.89 39.22
CA LEU A 66 -27.44 5.87 38.50
C LEU A 66 -25.95 5.56 38.66
N ILE A 67 -25.51 5.24 39.87
CA ILE A 67 -24.11 4.86 40.12
C ILE A 67 -23.81 3.53 39.44
N LEU A 68 -24.71 2.55 39.55
CA LEU A 68 -24.54 1.23 38.94
C LEU A 68 -24.42 1.33 37.41
N SER A 69 -25.30 2.07 36.74
CA SER A 69 -25.24 2.23 35.28
C SER A 69 -23.97 2.96 34.86
N THR A 70 -23.55 3.99 35.59
CA THR A 70 -22.31 4.73 35.32
C THR A 70 -21.08 3.83 35.47
N VAL A 71 -21.02 3.03 36.55
CA VAL A 71 -19.92 2.08 36.79
C VAL A 71 -19.86 1.04 35.67
N VAL A 72 -20.99 0.47 35.26
CA VAL A 72 -21.06 -0.50 34.16
C VAL A 72 -20.59 0.14 32.85
N THR A 73 -21.03 1.36 32.53
CA THR A 73 -20.58 2.08 31.34
C THR A 73 -19.07 2.34 31.39
N VAL A 74 -18.52 2.78 32.51
CA VAL A 74 -17.07 3.00 32.66
C VAL A 74 -16.27 1.71 32.47
N ILE A 75 -16.73 0.59 33.03
CA ILE A 75 -16.08 -0.72 32.85
C ILE A 75 -16.10 -1.16 31.38
N MET A 76 -17.22 -0.98 30.68
CA MET A 76 -17.33 -1.31 29.26
C MET A 76 -16.48 -0.36 28.39
N SER A 77 -16.48 0.93 28.68
CA SER A 77 -15.68 1.95 27.97
C SER A 77 -14.18 1.81 28.24
N ALA A 78 -13.77 1.21 29.36
CA ALA A 78 -12.36 0.99 29.69
C ALA A 78 -11.64 0.10 28.67
N LYS A 79 -12.36 -0.68 27.86
CA LYS A 79 -11.78 -1.51 26.79
C LYS A 79 -11.48 -0.73 25.51
N ILE A 80 -12.12 0.42 25.28
CA ILE A 80 -11.94 1.25 24.08
C ILE A 80 -10.48 1.67 23.86
N PRO A 81 -9.72 2.19 24.85
CA PRO A 81 -8.33 2.60 24.62
C PRO A 81 -7.38 1.44 24.32
N PHE A 82 -7.77 0.20 24.61
CA PHE A 82 -6.97 -1.00 24.32
C PHE A 82 -7.37 -1.68 23.00
N ALA A 83 -8.40 -1.20 22.33
CA ALA A 83 -8.78 -1.71 21.02
C ALA A 83 -7.75 -1.26 19.98
N LYS A 84 -7.06 -2.23 19.37
CA LYS A 84 -6.15 -1.95 18.26
C LYS A 84 -6.98 -1.61 17.02
N MET A 85 -6.71 -0.46 16.42
CA MET A 85 -7.27 -0.14 15.10
C MET A 85 -6.45 -0.87 14.03
N THR A 86 -7.13 -1.67 13.21
CA THR A 86 -6.56 -2.26 11.99
C THR A 86 -7.07 -1.48 10.78
N ASN A 87 -6.18 -1.16 9.84
CA ASN A 87 -6.54 -0.49 8.59
C ASN A 87 -6.11 -1.38 7.42
N ASP A 88 -6.79 -2.51 7.25
CA ASP A 88 -6.56 -3.41 6.12
C ASP A 88 -7.52 -3.06 4.99
N VAL A 89 -7.00 -2.85 3.78
CA VAL A 89 -7.83 -2.58 2.60
C VAL A 89 -8.75 -3.75 2.26
N GLY A 90 -8.42 -4.97 2.70
CA GLY A 90 -9.28 -6.15 2.55
C GLY A 90 -10.56 -6.10 3.39
N ASP A 91 -10.63 -5.22 4.40
CA ASP A 91 -11.81 -5.07 5.26
C ASP A 91 -12.97 -4.36 4.54
N PHE A 92 -12.69 -3.62 3.46
CA PHE A 92 -13.72 -3.02 2.61
C PHE A 92 -14.47 -4.05 1.75
N THR A 93 -14.01 -5.30 1.70
CA THR A 93 -14.66 -6.38 0.97
C THR A 93 -15.57 -7.20 1.91
N PRO A 94 -16.85 -7.43 1.57
CA PRO A 94 -17.76 -8.17 2.46
C PRO A 94 -17.26 -9.61 2.71
N TYR A 95 -17.56 -10.16 3.88
CA TYR A 95 -17.03 -11.46 4.33
C TYR A 95 -17.35 -12.62 3.36
N GLU A 96 -18.54 -12.60 2.74
CA GLU A 96 -19.00 -13.63 1.80
C GLU A 96 -18.75 -13.28 0.32
N ALA A 97 -17.91 -12.27 0.04
CA ALA A 97 -17.58 -11.95 -1.34
C ALA A 97 -16.86 -13.12 -2.02
N ARG A 98 -17.26 -13.41 -3.27
CA ARG A 98 -16.55 -14.36 -4.14
C ARG A 98 -15.03 -14.09 -4.22
N ALA A 99 -14.63 -12.82 -4.25
CA ALA A 99 -13.23 -12.41 -4.26
C ALA A 99 -12.44 -12.91 -3.03
N LYS A 100 -13.08 -13.00 -1.84
CA LYS A 100 -12.43 -13.55 -0.63
C LYS A 100 -12.21 -15.05 -0.75
N LEU A 101 -13.18 -15.78 -1.29
CA LEU A 101 -13.05 -17.22 -1.56
C LEU A 101 -11.95 -17.50 -2.58
N GLU A 102 -11.89 -16.74 -3.66
CA GLU A 102 -10.84 -16.85 -4.69
C GLU A 102 -9.46 -16.49 -4.13
N THR A 103 -9.37 -15.43 -3.32
CA THR A 103 -8.12 -15.04 -2.65
C THR A 103 -7.67 -16.11 -1.65
N GLN A 104 -8.59 -16.71 -0.89
CA GLN A 104 -8.28 -17.79 0.04
C GLN A 104 -7.81 -19.05 -0.71
N ALA A 105 -8.48 -19.41 -1.82
CA ALA A 105 -8.05 -20.51 -2.67
C ALA A 105 -6.64 -20.24 -3.23
N TYR A 106 -6.41 -19.06 -3.81
CA TYR A 106 -5.10 -18.64 -4.29
C TYR A 106 -4.03 -18.75 -3.20
N ARG A 107 -4.30 -18.25 -1.99
CA ARG A 107 -3.39 -18.36 -0.85
C ARG A 107 -3.10 -19.82 -0.49
N ASN A 108 -4.11 -20.69 -0.48
CA ASN A 108 -3.88 -22.10 -0.15
C ASN A 108 -2.99 -22.83 -1.18
N PHE A 109 -3.03 -22.43 -2.46
CA PHE A 109 -2.20 -23.04 -3.51
C PHE A 109 -0.81 -22.39 -3.64
N PHE A 110 -0.74 -21.07 -3.52
CA PHE A 110 0.48 -20.29 -3.81
C PHE A 110 1.20 -19.79 -2.54
N SER A 111 0.55 -19.76 -1.38
CA SER A 111 1.15 -19.29 -0.11
C SER A 111 1.93 -20.35 0.67
N ASN A 112 2.29 -21.49 0.06
CA ASN A 112 3.26 -22.43 0.64
C ASN A 112 4.62 -21.78 0.97
N LYS A 113 4.86 -20.54 0.49
CA LYS A 113 6.08 -19.77 0.73
C LYS A 113 5.84 -18.36 1.30
N GLY A 114 4.58 -17.96 1.51
CA GLY A 114 4.24 -16.62 2.02
C GLY A 114 3.14 -15.85 1.27
N GLU A 115 2.74 -14.70 1.83
CA GLU A 115 1.92 -13.69 1.14
C GLU A 115 2.84 -12.82 0.28
N PRO A 116 2.50 -12.52 -0.99
CA PRO A 116 3.35 -11.70 -1.86
C PRO A 116 3.38 -10.25 -1.37
N VAL A 117 4.57 -9.68 -1.39
CA VAL A 117 4.88 -8.29 -1.05
C VAL A 117 5.51 -7.64 -2.26
N VAL A 118 5.00 -6.46 -2.64
CA VAL A 118 5.44 -5.76 -3.85
C VAL A 118 5.64 -4.29 -3.54
N VAL A 119 6.86 -3.81 -3.75
CA VAL A 119 7.21 -2.38 -3.69
C VAL A 119 7.68 -1.94 -5.08
N TYR A 120 7.05 -0.89 -5.60
CA TYR A 120 7.44 -0.25 -6.86
C TYR A 120 8.22 1.02 -6.59
N ILE A 121 9.41 1.13 -7.18
CA ILE A 121 10.25 2.33 -7.09
C ILE A 121 10.27 2.96 -8.48
N MET A 122 9.57 4.08 -8.61
CA MET A 122 9.50 4.84 -9.86
C MET A 122 10.57 5.93 -9.84
N ILE A 123 11.49 5.89 -10.80
CA ILE A 123 12.66 6.76 -10.87
C ILE A 123 12.56 7.61 -12.13
N ILE A 124 12.69 8.93 -11.94
CA ILE A 124 12.68 9.93 -13.00
C ILE A 124 13.94 10.79 -12.90
N ALA A 125 14.39 11.34 -14.02
CA ALA A 125 15.55 12.22 -14.04
C ALA A 125 15.24 13.51 -13.26
N LYS A 126 16.23 14.04 -12.52
CA LYS A 126 16.10 15.28 -11.73
C LYS A 126 15.62 16.46 -12.59
N ASN A 127 16.14 16.56 -13.81
CA ASN A 127 15.80 17.61 -14.76
C ASN A 127 14.54 17.31 -15.59
N ARG A 128 13.76 16.27 -15.22
CA ARG A 128 12.62 15.73 -16.01
C ARG A 128 12.98 15.40 -17.47
N GLY A 129 14.26 15.13 -17.71
CA GLY A 129 14.79 14.75 -19.02
C GLY A 129 14.89 13.24 -19.19
N ASN A 130 15.85 12.82 -20.02
CA ASN A 130 16.09 11.44 -20.39
C ASN A 130 16.83 10.66 -19.28
N MET A 131 16.40 9.42 -19.01
CA MET A 131 17.02 8.46 -18.10
C MET A 131 18.06 7.53 -18.77
N LEU A 132 18.23 7.61 -20.09
CA LEU A 132 19.19 6.80 -20.85
C LEU A 132 20.66 7.11 -20.56
N GLY A 133 20.95 8.22 -19.87
CA GLY A 133 22.32 8.61 -19.54
C GLY A 133 23.01 7.67 -18.52
N VAL A 134 24.34 7.56 -18.63
CA VAL A 134 25.15 6.69 -17.75
C VAL A 134 25.04 7.11 -16.29
N SER A 135 25.00 8.41 -16.01
CA SER A 135 24.93 8.92 -14.64
C SER A 135 23.60 8.57 -13.98
N GLU A 136 22.52 8.74 -14.72
CA GLU A 136 21.14 8.47 -14.33
C GLU A 136 20.94 6.97 -14.09
N MET A 137 21.45 6.13 -14.99
CA MET A 137 21.37 4.69 -14.86
C MET A 137 22.27 4.14 -13.73
N ASN A 138 23.46 4.73 -13.53
CA ASN A 138 24.31 4.40 -12.37
C ASN A 138 23.58 4.71 -11.05
N ALA A 139 22.96 5.89 -10.93
CA ALA A 139 22.17 6.25 -9.76
C ALA A 139 20.99 5.28 -9.54
N THR A 140 20.35 4.84 -10.62
CA THR A 140 19.26 3.83 -10.59
C THR A 140 19.75 2.50 -10.02
N VAL A 141 20.91 2.01 -10.47
CA VAL A 141 21.51 0.77 -9.95
C VAL A 141 21.93 0.92 -8.48
N GLN A 142 22.46 2.08 -8.08
CA GLN A 142 22.79 2.35 -6.67
C GLN A 142 21.56 2.35 -5.77
N ILE A 143 20.43 2.89 -6.24
CA ILE A 143 19.14 2.81 -5.53
C ILE A 143 18.71 1.35 -5.39
N LEU A 144 18.80 0.56 -6.47
CA LEU A 144 18.47 -0.87 -6.44
C LEU A 144 19.33 -1.63 -5.42
N ASP A 145 20.64 -1.41 -5.42
CA ASP A 145 21.58 -2.02 -4.46
C ASP A 145 21.24 -1.63 -3.02
N LYS A 146 20.95 -0.34 -2.79
CA LYS A 146 20.60 0.19 -1.49
C LYS A 146 19.31 -0.43 -0.95
N VAL A 147 18.28 -0.58 -1.78
CA VAL A 147 17.01 -1.18 -1.34
C VAL A 147 17.17 -2.69 -1.09
N THR A 148 17.93 -3.36 -1.93
CA THR A 148 18.15 -4.82 -1.86
C THR A 148 18.94 -5.24 -0.61
N THR A 149 19.91 -4.42 -0.17
CA THR A 149 20.85 -4.80 0.89
C THR A 149 20.78 -3.91 2.14
N GLY A 150 20.28 -2.68 2.00
CA GLY A 150 20.37 -1.65 3.04
C GLY A 150 19.26 -1.73 4.09
N PHE A 151 18.06 -2.19 3.73
CA PHE A 151 16.94 -2.32 4.65
C PHE A 151 16.84 -3.75 5.15
N ARG A 152 16.59 -3.91 6.46
CA ARG A 152 16.58 -5.21 7.12
C ARG A 152 15.26 -5.42 7.83
N VAL A 153 14.79 -6.66 7.83
CA VAL A 153 13.58 -7.10 8.52
C VAL A 153 13.93 -8.21 9.50
N PHE A 154 13.32 -8.19 10.68
CA PHE A 154 13.55 -9.23 11.68
C PHE A 154 12.74 -10.49 11.34
N ASN A 155 13.46 -11.59 11.19
CA ASN A 155 12.90 -12.93 10.99
C ASN A 155 12.96 -13.70 12.31
N ALA A 156 11.80 -14.08 12.85
CA ALA A 156 11.68 -14.77 14.13
C ALA A 156 12.19 -16.22 14.08
N VAL A 157 12.12 -16.88 12.92
CA VAL A 157 12.55 -18.28 12.75
C VAL A 157 14.08 -18.37 12.76
N THR A 158 14.75 -17.51 11.98
CA THR A 158 16.21 -17.47 11.94
C THR A 158 16.82 -16.65 13.08
N SER A 159 15.98 -15.89 13.81
CA SER A 159 16.37 -14.96 14.87
C SER A 159 17.40 -13.92 14.41
N ARG A 160 17.27 -13.46 13.15
CA ARG A 160 18.23 -12.56 12.49
C ARG A 160 17.52 -11.44 11.75
N ASN A 161 18.21 -10.31 11.62
CA ASN A 161 17.82 -9.21 10.74
C ASN A 161 18.34 -9.49 9.33
N GLU A 162 17.41 -9.85 8.44
CA GLU A 162 17.68 -10.25 7.05
C GLU A 162 17.40 -9.09 6.11
N SER A 163 18.27 -8.87 5.12
CA SER A 163 17.99 -7.93 4.02
C SER A 163 17.11 -8.58 2.96
N PHE A 164 16.57 -7.78 2.04
CA PHE A 164 15.80 -8.31 0.90
C PHE A 164 16.54 -9.41 0.15
N SER A 165 17.84 -9.24 -0.10
CA SER A 165 18.68 -10.28 -0.73
C SER A 165 18.79 -11.60 0.05
N MET A 166 18.49 -11.61 1.36
CA MET A 166 18.60 -12.80 2.22
C MET A 166 17.28 -13.53 2.35
N PHE A 167 16.16 -12.80 2.48
CA PHE A 167 14.84 -13.43 2.64
C PHE A 167 14.09 -13.64 1.32
N CYS A 168 14.52 -12.99 0.24
CA CYS A 168 13.88 -13.14 -1.07
C CYS A 168 14.17 -14.54 -1.64
N ASN A 169 13.10 -15.28 -1.96
CA ASN A 169 13.17 -16.61 -2.57
C ASN A 169 12.80 -16.58 -4.07
N ASN A 170 11.71 -15.90 -4.43
CA ASN A 170 11.20 -15.82 -5.80
C ASN A 170 11.23 -14.36 -6.27
N PHE A 171 11.40 -14.15 -7.58
CA PHE A 171 11.43 -12.82 -8.24
C PHE A 171 12.58 -11.89 -7.84
N CYS A 172 13.61 -12.38 -7.16
CA CYS A 172 14.75 -11.57 -6.71
C CYS A 172 15.56 -10.99 -7.86
N THR A 173 15.55 -11.65 -9.03
CA THR A 173 16.26 -11.25 -10.24
C THR A 173 15.41 -10.43 -11.21
N ILE A 174 14.21 -9.99 -10.81
CA ILE A 174 13.28 -9.30 -11.71
C ILE A 174 13.85 -7.98 -12.26
N ASN A 175 14.79 -7.35 -11.56
CA ASN A 175 15.46 -6.11 -11.99
C ASN A 175 16.83 -6.35 -12.65
N GLU A 176 17.24 -7.61 -12.88
CA GLU A 176 18.49 -7.90 -13.60
C GLU A 176 18.56 -7.29 -15.00
N PRO A 177 17.46 -7.17 -15.79
CA PRO A 177 17.50 -6.45 -17.06
C PRO A 177 18.09 -5.04 -16.93
N VAL A 178 17.73 -4.29 -15.88
CA VAL A 178 18.26 -2.93 -15.64
C VAL A 178 19.78 -2.94 -15.39
N ARG A 179 20.30 -3.93 -14.63
CA ARG A 179 21.75 -4.06 -14.38
C ARG A 179 22.52 -4.42 -15.65
N HIS A 180 21.97 -5.33 -16.44
CA HIS A 180 22.56 -5.74 -17.71
C HIS A 180 22.55 -4.61 -18.72
N PHE A 181 21.44 -3.85 -18.80
CA PHE A 181 21.34 -2.66 -19.62
C PHE A 181 22.40 -1.61 -19.25
N TYR A 182 22.54 -1.30 -17.96
CA TYR A 182 23.59 -0.40 -17.48
C TYR A 182 25.00 -0.87 -17.85
N SER A 183 25.27 -2.17 -17.68
CA SER A 183 26.57 -2.75 -18.05
C SER A 183 26.84 -2.63 -19.55
N GLY A 184 25.84 -2.90 -20.39
CA GLY A 184 25.95 -2.72 -21.84
C GLY A 184 26.17 -1.27 -22.23
N LEU A 185 25.48 -0.34 -21.57
CA LEU A 185 25.65 1.11 -21.75
C LEU A 185 27.07 1.58 -21.37
N LEU A 186 27.66 1.03 -20.32
CA LEU A 186 29.04 1.35 -19.94
C LEU A 186 30.06 0.87 -20.99
N VAL A 187 29.85 -0.31 -21.57
CA VAL A 187 30.73 -0.85 -22.62
C VAL A 187 30.59 -0.02 -23.89
N GLN A 188 29.35 0.22 -24.34
CA GLN A 188 29.09 1.03 -25.54
C GLN A 188 29.68 2.45 -25.45
N ASN A 189 29.58 3.10 -24.29
CA ASN A 189 30.15 4.44 -24.10
C ASN A 189 31.68 4.46 -24.09
N ARG A 190 32.33 3.38 -23.62
CA ARG A 190 33.80 3.26 -23.66
C ARG A 190 34.30 3.04 -25.08
N ASP A 191 33.62 2.18 -25.84
CA ASP A 191 34.02 1.85 -27.21
C ASP A 191 33.81 3.03 -28.18
N ASN A 192 32.75 3.81 -27.99
CA ASN A 192 32.53 5.07 -28.71
C ASN A 192 33.67 6.10 -28.50
N GLN A 193 34.43 6.01 -27.40
CA GLN A 193 35.55 6.91 -27.11
C GLN A 193 36.90 6.42 -27.64
N SER A 194 37.10 5.11 -27.86
CA SER A 194 38.42 4.52 -28.12
C SER A 194 38.67 4.08 -29.58
N ARG A 195 37.63 3.77 -30.37
CA ARG A 195 37.59 3.67 -31.86
C ARG A 195 36.36 2.84 -32.25
N PRO A 196 35.65 3.18 -33.34
CA PRO A 196 34.40 2.52 -33.75
C PRO A 196 34.63 1.18 -34.49
N THR A 197 35.67 0.41 -34.14
CA THR A 197 36.14 -0.72 -34.96
C THR A 197 36.11 -2.09 -34.27
N VAL A 198 35.55 -2.18 -33.06
CA VAL A 198 35.30 -3.49 -32.43
C VAL A 198 33.86 -3.86 -32.72
N ASP A 199 33.69 -5.03 -33.34
CA ASP A 199 32.43 -5.63 -33.74
C ASP A 199 31.49 -5.73 -32.53
N THR A 200 30.63 -4.71 -32.33
CA THR A 200 29.60 -4.67 -31.26
C THR A 200 28.44 -5.63 -31.56
N ALA A 201 28.68 -6.70 -32.34
CA ALA A 201 27.69 -7.70 -32.74
C ALA A 201 27.04 -8.44 -31.56
N HIS A 202 27.55 -8.25 -30.33
CA HIS A 202 27.03 -8.89 -29.12
C HIS A 202 26.37 -7.92 -28.14
N ILE A 203 26.27 -6.62 -28.47
CA ILE A 203 25.64 -5.59 -27.64
C ILE A 203 24.68 -4.77 -28.49
N ASP A 204 23.38 -4.94 -28.22
CA ASP A 204 22.27 -4.20 -28.81
C ASP A 204 21.36 -3.70 -27.68
N LEU A 205 21.42 -2.39 -27.40
CA LEU A 205 20.60 -1.71 -26.39
C LEU A 205 19.26 -1.27 -27.00
N GLY A 206 18.57 -2.20 -27.63
CA GLY A 206 17.26 -2.01 -28.21
C GLY A 206 16.11 -2.12 -27.21
N TYR A 207 14.92 -1.65 -27.60
CA TYR A 207 13.66 -1.83 -26.90
C TYR A 207 12.64 -2.47 -27.85
N PRO A 208 11.81 -3.45 -27.41
CA PRO A 208 11.61 -3.93 -26.03
C PRO A 208 12.59 -5.00 -25.59
N ILE A 209 13.33 -5.61 -26.52
CA ILE A 209 14.33 -6.63 -26.24
C ILE A 209 15.72 -6.00 -26.40
N THR A 210 16.52 -6.09 -25.34
CA THR A 210 17.94 -5.71 -25.35
C THR A 210 18.78 -6.97 -25.36
N THR A 211 19.85 -7.00 -26.15
CA THR A 211 20.85 -8.08 -26.15
C THR A 211 22.16 -7.58 -25.56
N VAL A 212 22.59 -8.14 -24.43
CA VAL A 212 23.90 -7.83 -23.83
C VAL A 212 24.69 -9.12 -23.66
N LEU A 213 25.84 -9.22 -24.32
CA LEU A 213 26.72 -10.40 -24.32
C LEU A 213 25.98 -11.68 -24.76
N GLY A 214 25.14 -11.56 -25.79
CA GLY A 214 24.36 -12.68 -26.34
C GLY A 214 23.16 -13.12 -25.49
N ARG A 215 22.85 -12.43 -24.40
CA ARG A 215 21.62 -12.65 -23.62
C ARG A 215 20.56 -11.64 -23.99
N GLN A 216 19.41 -12.13 -24.44
CA GLN A 216 18.22 -11.33 -24.69
C GLN A 216 17.45 -11.09 -23.39
N LEU A 217 17.09 -9.84 -23.13
CA LEU A 217 16.43 -9.40 -21.92
C LEU A 217 15.29 -8.44 -22.27
N HIS A 218 14.14 -8.69 -21.68
CA HIS A 218 12.94 -7.88 -21.83
C HIS A 218 13.01 -6.63 -20.93
N MET A 219 12.85 -5.45 -21.53
CA MET A 219 12.94 -4.15 -20.85
C MET A 219 11.57 -3.51 -20.58
N ASP A 220 10.50 -4.02 -21.21
CA ASP A 220 9.13 -3.56 -21.04
C ASP A 220 8.62 -3.52 -19.58
N PRO A 221 9.05 -4.39 -18.64
CA PRO A 221 8.58 -4.30 -17.26
C PRO A 221 9.27 -3.19 -16.46
N ASN A 222 10.36 -2.61 -16.98
CA ASN A 222 11.22 -1.67 -16.26
C ASN A 222 11.28 -0.27 -16.91
N PHE A 223 11.19 -0.15 -18.23
CA PHE A 223 11.35 1.15 -18.92
C PHE A 223 10.02 1.68 -19.44
N PHE A 224 9.70 2.92 -19.05
CA PHE A 224 8.42 3.57 -19.35
C PHE A 224 8.61 4.93 -20.01
N GLY A 225 7.67 5.28 -20.89
CA GLY A 225 7.73 6.50 -21.70
C GLY A 225 8.93 6.49 -22.65
N VAL A 226 9.14 5.35 -23.31
CA VAL A 226 10.27 5.13 -24.21
C VAL A 226 10.00 5.76 -25.57
N LYS A 227 11.03 6.36 -26.17
CA LYS A 227 11.04 6.72 -27.60
C LYS A 227 12.10 5.91 -28.33
N ILE A 228 11.70 5.32 -29.44
CA ILE A 228 12.54 4.49 -30.29
C ILE A 228 12.72 5.13 -31.66
N GLN A 229 13.83 4.82 -32.31
CA GLN A 229 14.11 5.16 -33.69
C GLN A 229 13.76 3.99 -34.61
N THR A 230 12.89 4.23 -35.58
CA THR A 230 12.53 3.25 -36.61
C THR A 230 13.63 3.14 -37.67
N ALA A 231 13.64 2.07 -38.47
CA ALA A 231 14.57 1.92 -39.61
C ALA A 231 14.53 3.09 -40.62
N THR A 232 13.41 3.82 -40.72
CA THR A 232 13.26 5.03 -41.54
C THR A 232 13.96 6.26 -40.95
N GLY A 233 14.41 6.20 -39.70
CA GLY A 233 15.05 7.28 -38.96
C GLY A 233 14.10 8.11 -38.09
N ASP A 234 12.78 7.88 -38.18
CA ASP A 234 11.76 8.57 -37.38
C ASP A 234 11.83 8.18 -35.90
N ILE A 235 11.61 9.15 -35.01
CA ILE A 235 11.57 8.93 -33.57
C ILE A 235 10.10 8.87 -33.14
N LEU A 236 9.67 7.71 -32.66
CA LEU A 236 8.29 7.45 -32.27
C LEU A 236 8.22 7.11 -30.77
N SER A 237 7.20 7.61 -30.08
CA SER A 237 6.83 7.12 -28.75
C SER A 237 5.94 5.87 -28.86
N ILE A 238 5.93 5.05 -27.80
CA ILE A 238 5.09 3.84 -27.75
C ILE A 238 3.60 4.15 -27.99
N ASP A 239 3.11 5.30 -27.54
CA ASP A 239 1.71 5.68 -27.73
C ASP A 239 1.40 6.11 -29.18
N GLU A 240 2.41 6.59 -29.91
CA GLU A 240 2.33 6.97 -31.33
C GLU A 240 2.54 5.76 -32.26
N LEU A 241 2.97 4.62 -31.73
CA LEU A 241 2.93 3.32 -32.41
C LEU A 241 1.46 2.86 -32.52
N HIS A 242 0.65 3.60 -33.28
CA HIS A 242 -0.65 3.15 -33.72
C HIS A 242 -0.46 1.96 -34.67
N THR A 243 -1.09 0.85 -34.31
CA THR A 243 -1.14 -0.39 -35.07
C THR A 243 -1.50 -0.12 -36.54
N ASP A 244 -0.54 -0.27 -37.44
CA ASP A 244 -0.88 -0.42 -38.84
C ASP A 244 -1.48 -1.83 -38.99
N HIS A 245 -2.78 -1.91 -39.27
CA HIS A 245 -3.49 -3.17 -39.54
C HIS A 245 -3.50 -4.26 -38.44
N GLY A 246 -3.26 -3.91 -37.18
CA GLY A 246 -3.34 -4.86 -36.05
C GLY A 246 -2.10 -5.70 -35.82
N HIS A 247 -1.00 -5.42 -36.54
CA HIS A 247 0.33 -5.94 -36.23
C HIS A 247 1.09 -4.87 -35.42
N SER A 248 1.76 -5.28 -34.34
CA SER A 248 2.64 -4.35 -33.62
C SER A 248 3.96 -4.26 -34.38
N ILE A 249 4.54 -3.07 -34.52
CA ILE A 249 5.89 -2.88 -35.12
C ILE A 249 6.95 -3.67 -34.32
N PHE A 250 6.64 -4.04 -33.07
CA PHE A 250 7.47 -4.93 -32.26
C PHE A 250 7.50 -6.38 -32.77
N ASP A 251 6.56 -6.79 -33.62
CA ASP A 251 6.49 -8.14 -34.22
C ASP A 251 7.25 -8.24 -35.54
N ASP A 252 7.65 -7.12 -36.15
CA ASP A 252 8.40 -7.10 -37.42
C ASP A 252 9.86 -6.69 -37.18
N ASP A 253 10.71 -7.71 -37.01
CA ASP A 253 12.17 -7.59 -36.86
C ASP A 253 12.83 -6.75 -37.97
N GLN A 254 12.20 -6.60 -39.15
CA GLN A 254 12.75 -5.82 -40.25
C GLN A 254 12.64 -4.30 -40.09
N THR A 255 11.82 -3.84 -39.13
CA THR A 255 11.58 -2.40 -38.90
C THR A 255 12.42 -1.82 -37.78
N GLN A 256 13.10 -2.66 -36.99
CA GLN A 256 13.88 -2.25 -35.82
C GLN A 256 15.33 -1.96 -36.19
N SER A 257 15.79 -0.76 -35.84
CA SER A 257 17.20 -0.40 -35.94
C SER A 257 17.97 -0.96 -34.74
N PRO A 258 19.19 -1.50 -34.90
CA PRO A 258 20.02 -1.85 -33.76
C PRO A 258 20.30 -0.59 -32.92
N ASN A 259 20.21 -0.69 -31.59
CA ASN A 259 20.24 0.44 -30.67
C ASN A 259 19.16 1.51 -31.00
N ASN A 260 17.93 1.07 -31.27
CA ASN A 260 16.78 1.95 -31.54
C ASN A 260 16.42 2.87 -30.37
N LEU A 261 16.85 2.58 -29.13
CA LEU A 261 16.45 3.31 -27.94
C LEU A 261 17.06 4.72 -27.89
N LYS A 262 16.22 5.76 -27.86
CA LYS A 262 16.66 7.18 -27.81
C LYS A 262 16.31 7.89 -26.52
N GLU A 263 15.15 7.59 -25.95
CA GLU A 263 14.69 8.25 -24.72
C GLU A 263 14.04 7.24 -23.79
N ILE A 264 14.33 7.35 -22.49
CA ILE A 264 13.63 6.69 -21.41
C ILE A 264 13.14 7.78 -20.47
N LYS A 265 11.82 7.89 -20.24
CA LYS A 265 11.27 8.91 -19.35
C LYS A 265 11.30 8.49 -17.88
N MET A 266 11.04 7.21 -17.61
CA MET A 266 10.97 6.65 -16.27
C MET A 266 11.52 5.23 -16.25
N VAL A 267 12.26 4.91 -15.19
CA VAL A 267 12.67 3.55 -14.86
C VAL A 267 11.90 3.09 -13.64
N VAL A 268 11.28 1.93 -13.70
CA VAL A 268 10.54 1.30 -12.61
C VAL A 268 11.30 0.08 -12.14
N LEU A 269 11.71 0.09 -10.87
CA LEU A 269 12.24 -1.08 -10.19
C LEU A 269 11.12 -1.77 -9.43
N GLN A 270 11.09 -3.10 -9.51
CA GLN A 270 10.08 -3.93 -8.87
C GLN A 270 10.74 -4.75 -7.77
N ILE A 271 10.43 -4.47 -6.52
CA ILE A 271 10.90 -5.27 -5.38
C ILE A 271 9.76 -6.22 -5.02
N ARG A 272 9.85 -7.44 -5.55
CA ARG A 272 8.86 -8.50 -5.32
C ARG A 272 9.47 -9.57 -4.45
N ALA A 273 8.81 -9.92 -3.37
CA ALA A 273 9.16 -11.05 -2.53
C ALA A 273 7.90 -11.75 -2.02
N GLU A 274 8.08 -12.99 -1.59
CA GLU A 274 7.09 -13.69 -0.78
C GLU A 274 7.51 -13.54 0.68
N ARG A 275 6.57 -13.21 1.57
CA ARG A 275 6.85 -13.06 2.99
C ARG A 275 7.25 -14.41 3.58
N SER A 276 8.54 -14.55 3.90
CA SER A 276 9.09 -15.74 4.57
C SER A 276 8.34 -16.08 5.86
N GLU A 277 8.24 -17.37 6.20
CA GLU A 277 7.41 -17.90 7.28
C GLU A 277 7.68 -17.24 8.65
N GLY A 278 8.90 -16.77 8.90
CA GLY A 278 9.29 -16.13 10.15
C GLY A 278 9.17 -14.61 10.21
N ILE A 279 8.76 -13.94 9.13
CA ILE A 279 8.56 -12.49 9.10
C ILE A 279 7.08 -12.19 9.34
N SER A 280 6.78 -11.43 10.40
CA SER A 280 5.41 -10.99 10.69
C SER A 280 4.93 -9.94 9.68
N LYS A 281 3.61 -9.82 9.50
CA LYS A 281 3.02 -8.77 8.64
C LYS A 281 3.44 -7.38 9.12
N ASP A 282 3.37 -7.14 10.43
CA ASP A 282 3.76 -5.86 11.03
C ASP A 282 5.23 -5.50 10.75
N ASN A 283 6.16 -6.46 10.90
CA ASN A 283 7.57 -6.23 10.61
C ASN A 283 7.82 -5.95 9.12
N MET A 284 7.07 -6.60 8.23
CA MET A 284 7.16 -6.34 6.80
C MET A 284 6.64 -4.94 6.46
N THR A 285 5.52 -4.51 7.05
CA THR A 285 4.99 -3.16 6.87
C THR A 285 5.97 -2.10 7.38
N VAL A 286 6.65 -2.34 8.51
CA VAL A 286 7.72 -1.45 8.99
C VAL A 286 8.87 -1.39 7.97
N TRP A 287 9.28 -2.52 7.41
CA TRP A 287 10.33 -2.55 6.38
C TRP A 287 9.93 -1.76 5.11
N GLU A 288 8.67 -1.85 4.67
CA GLU A 288 8.14 -1.03 3.56
C GLU A 288 8.16 0.47 3.90
N GLN A 289 7.76 0.82 5.12
CA GLN A 289 7.76 2.21 5.60
C GLN A 289 9.18 2.77 5.71
N ASP A 290 10.13 1.98 6.21
CA ASP A 290 11.54 2.39 6.33
C ASP A 290 12.14 2.78 4.96
N ILE A 291 11.78 2.06 3.89
CA ILE A 291 12.19 2.39 2.52
C ILE A 291 11.62 3.75 2.12
N VAL A 292 10.32 3.95 2.33
CA VAL A 292 9.63 5.20 1.97
C VAL A 292 10.21 6.38 2.74
N ASP A 293 10.36 6.25 4.06
CA ASP A 293 10.85 7.30 4.95
C ASP A 293 12.29 7.70 4.62
N HIS A 294 13.13 6.73 4.25
CA HIS A 294 14.49 6.98 3.81
C HIS A 294 14.52 7.91 2.59
N PHE A 295 13.77 7.58 1.54
CA PHE A 295 13.74 8.37 0.31
C PHE A 295 12.96 9.68 0.44
N HIS A 296 11.97 9.75 1.34
CA HIS A 296 11.27 11.00 1.62
C HIS A 296 12.19 12.00 2.33
N THR A 297 12.94 11.55 3.35
CA THR A 297 13.82 12.41 4.15
C THR A 297 15.06 12.87 3.36
N HIS A 298 15.58 12.04 2.44
CA HIS A 298 16.73 12.42 1.62
C HIS A 298 16.37 13.34 0.45
N LYS A 299 15.09 13.42 0.04
CA LYS A 299 14.64 14.40 -0.97
C LYS A 299 14.66 15.85 -0.45
N THR A 300 14.63 16.08 0.85
CA THR A 300 14.63 17.43 1.44
C THR A 300 16.03 18.05 1.62
N ASN A 301 17.10 17.31 1.35
CA ASN A 301 18.50 17.76 1.54
C ASN A 301 19.32 17.82 0.24
N VAL A 302 18.68 17.80 -0.94
CA VAL A 302 19.32 17.89 -2.26
C VAL A 302 18.68 18.98 -3.10
#